data_AF-A0A935M215-F1
#
_entry.id   AF-A0A935M215-F1
#
_cell.length_a   1.000
_cell.length_b   1.000
_cell.length_c   1.000
_cell.angle_alpha   90.00
_cell.angle_beta   90.00
_cell.angle_gamma   90.00
#
_symmetry.space_group_name_H-M   'P 1'
#
loop_
_entity.id
_entity.type
_entity.pdbx_description
1 polymer ?
#
loop_
_entity_poly.entity_id
_entity_poly.type
_entity_poly.pdbx_seq_one_letter_code
_entity_poly.pdbx_strand_id
1 'polypeptide(L)'
;MNIKTVFILCYIGILYFSCNAQVQKYADKINGFVIKPLASVIHIKDNFYCGQTEISNINYREYVYWMGKIYGKSSLKYFSSLPDPSVWNRVDPCLFVFSEQYFIFSNYDGCPVVGISQLQAKEYCKWLSDRYFESMLIHEGIININPNQSEDSFFSIESYFSGTYNNIIPSKDIKH
;
A
#
# COMPACT_ATOMS: atom_id res chain seq x y z
N MET A 1 -49.36 -1.52 35.99
CA MET A 1 -48.56 -1.89 34.80
C MET A 1 -48.78 -3.38 34.55
N ASN A 2 -49.32 -3.75 33.39
CA ASN A 2 -49.78 -5.12 33.15
C ASN A 2 -48.56 -6.02 32.85
N ILE A 3 -48.51 -7.24 33.42
CA ILE A 3 -47.39 -8.17 33.27
C ILE A 3 -47.06 -8.43 31.79
N LYS A 4 -48.09 -8.50 30.95
CA LYS A 4 -47.94 -8.66 29.49
C LYS A 4 -47.19 -7.49 28.84
N THR A 5 -47.38 -6.27 29.33
CA THR A 5 -46.71 -5.07 28.82
C THR A 5 -45.22 -5.04 29.18
N VAL A 6 -44.85 -5.59 30.35
CA VAL A 6 -43.44 -5.71 30.77
C VAL A 6 -42.70 -6.71 29.88
N PHE A 7 -43.31 -7.86 29.58
CA PHE A 7 -42.71 -8.85 28.69
C PHE A 7 -42.51 -8.33 27.26
N ILE A 8 -43.45 -7.54 26.74
CA ILE A 8 -43.33 -6.95 25.40
C ILE A 8 -42.18 -5.92 25.36
N LEU A 9 -42.04 -5.08 26.38
CA LEU A 9 -40.96 -4.09 26.45
C LEU A 9 -39.58 -4.74 26.61
N CYS A 10 -39.47 -5.82 27.39
CA CYS A 10 -38.23 -6.61 27.48
C CYS A 10 -37.88 -7.27 26.14
N TYR A 11 -38.86 -7.83 25.42
CA TYR A 11 -38.61 -8.49 24.14
C TYR A 11 -38.15 -7.51 23.06
N ILE A 12 -38.76 -6.31 23.01
CA ILE A 12 -38.34 -5.22 22.13
C ILE A 12 -36.92 -4.76 22.48
N GLY A 13 -36.60 -4.59 23.77
CA GLY A 13 -35.26 -4.23 24.23
C GLY A 13 -34.18 -5.24 23.86
N ILE A 14 -34.47 -6.54 23.91
CA ILE A 14 -33.55 -7.63 23.51
C ILE A 14 -33.33 -7.63 21.99
N LEU A 15 -34.37 -7.34 21.19
CA LEU A 15 -34.24 -7.23 19.73
C LEU A 15 -33.39 -6.03 19.32
N TYR A 16 -33.52 -4.88 20.00
CA TYR A 16 -32.67 -3.70 19.77
C TYR A 16 -31.21 -3.93 20.18
N PHE A 17 -30.95 -4.74 21.22
CA PHE A 17 -29.58 -5.11 21.60
C PHE A 17 -28.93 -6.13 20.65
N SER A 18 -29.73 -6.91 19.92
CA SER A 18 -29.21 -7.96 19.03
C SER A 18 -28.71 -7.47 17.66
N CYS A 19 -29.07 -6.25 17.24
CA CYS A 19 -28.87 -5.79 15.86
C CYS A 19 -27.82 -4.67 15.70
N ASN A 20 -26.83 -4.60 16.60
CA ASN A 20 -25.71 -3.66 16.46
C ASN A 20 -24.33 -4.25 16.80
N ALA A 21 -24.21 -5.58 16.89
CA ALA A 21 -22.91 -6.23 16.97
C ALA A 21 -22.26 -6.21 15.58
N GLN A 22 -21.55 -5.13 15.25
CA GLN A 22 -20.54 -5.19 14.19
C GLN A 22 -19.57 -6.32 14.55
N VAL A 23 -19.56 -7.38 13.74
CA VAL A 23 -18.58 -8.47 13.89
C VAL A 23 -17.20 -7.87 13.68
N GLN A 24 -16.51 -7.56 14.77
CA GLN A 24 -15.10 -7.16 14.74
C GLN A 24 -14.31 -8.37 14.29
N LYS A 25 -13.75 -8.30 13.07
CA LYS A 25 -12.78 -9.28 12.59
C LYS A 25 -11.47 -9.03 13.35
N TYR A 26 -11.28 -9.73 14.47
CA TYR A 26 -10.01 -9.72 15.18
C TYR A 26 -9.04 -10.60 14.39
N ALA A 27 -7.85 -10.08 14.08
CA ALA A 27 -6.80 -10.89 13.48
C ALA A 27 -6.26 -11.84 14.56
N ASP A 28 -6.71 -13.09 14.56
CA ASP A 28 -6.31 -14.09 15.55
C ASP A 28 -4.82 -14.46 15.38
N LYS A 29 -4.05 -14.14 16.42
CA LYS A 29 -2.78 -14.74 16.87
C LYS A 29 -1.85 -15.31 15.76
N ILE A 30 -1.02 -14.44 15.17
CA ILE A 30 0.09 -14.84 14.31
C ILE A 30 1.31 -15.10 15.20
N ASN A 31 1.42 -16.33 15.70
CA ASN A 31 2.64 -16.77 16.39
C ASN A 31 3.79 -16.86 15.37
N GLY A 32 4.75 -15.93 15.45
CA GLY A 32 6.03 -16.05 14.74
C GLY A 32 5.93 -15.65 13.26
N PHE A 33 5.72 -14.36 13.02
CA PHE A 33 5.81 -13.76 11.70
C PHE A 33 7.26 -13.80 11.17
N VAL A 34 7.69 -14.94 10.63
CA VAL A 34 8.96 -15.05 9.91
C VAL A 34 8.71 -14.64 8.47
N ILE A 35 8.93 -13.36 8.19
CA ILE A 35 8.89 -12.84 6.82
C ILE A 35 9.93 -13.61 6.01
N LYS A 36 9.49 -14.35 4.99
CA LYS A 36 10.38 -14.70 3.90
C LYS A 36 10.51 -13.46 3.02
N PRO A 37 11.65 -12.75 3.03
CA PRO A 37 11.80 -11.57 2.20
C PRO A 37 11.64 -11.95 0.73
N LEU A 38 11.11 -11.03 -0.07
CA LEU A 38 11.11 -11.19 -1.51
C LEU A 38 12.56 -11.34 -1.98
N ALA A 39 12.81 -12.08 -3.05
CA ALA A 39 14.19 -12.40 -3.47
C ALA A 39 15.10 -11.17 -3.69
N SER A 40 14.51 -10.00 -3.96
CA SER A 40 15.20 -8.71 -4.12
C SER A 40 15.42 -7.91 -2.83
N VAL A 41 14.99 -8.44 -1.67
CA VAL A 41 15.00 -7.77 -0.37
C VAL A 41 15.87 -8.54 0.60
N ILE A 42 16.72 -7.83 1.34
CA ILE A 42 17.54 -8.38 2.41
C ILE A 42 17.00 -7.92 3.76
N HIS A 43 16.92 -8.86 4.71
CA HIS A 43 16.61 -8.55 6.11
C HIS A 43 17.88 -8.04 6.78
N ILE A 44 17.78 -6.87 7.43
CA ILE A 44 18.90 -6.27 8.15
C ILE A 44 18.75 -6.53 9.65
N LYS A 45 17.60 -6.14 10.23
CA LYS A 45 17.31 -6.31 11.66
C LYS A 45 15.84 -6.02 11.97
N ASP A 46 15.21 -6.75 12.89
CA ASP A 46 13.83 -6.48 13.34
C ASP A 46 12.86 -6.34 12.14
N ASN A 47 12.12 -5.23 12.05
CA ASN A 47 11.25 -4.88 10.91
C ASN A 47 11.97 -4.07 9.81
N PHE A 48 13.31 -4.02 9.82
CA PHE A 48 14.11 -3.25 8.88
C PHE A 48 14.65 -4.12 7.74
N TYR A 49 14.22 -3.77 6.53
CA TYR A 49 14.55 -4.44 5.28
C TYR A 49 15.13 -3.45 4.29
N CYS A 50 16.00 -3.92 3.40
CA CYS A 50 16.60 -3.10 2.35
C CYS A 50 16.56 -3.83 1.01
N GLY A 51 16.48 -3.08 -0.09
CA GLY A 51 16.68 -3.66 -1.43
C GLY A 51 18.13 -4.10 -1.61
N GLN A 52 18.35 -5.22 -2.29
CA GLN A 52 19.70 -5.71 -2.59
C GLN A 52 20.40 -4.86 -3.67
N THR A 53 19.62 -4.29 -4.60
CA THR A 53 20.10 -3.49 -5.75
C THR A 53 19.38 -2.15 -5.78
N GLU A 54 19.85 -1.22 -6.62
CA GLU A 54 19.08 -0.03 -6.94
C GLU A 54 17.70 -0.38 -7.52
N ILE A 55 16.77 0.56 -7.37
CA ILE A 55 15.44 0.46 -7.96
C ILE A 55 15.57 0.59 -9.47
N SER A 56 15.03 -0.40 -10.19
CA SER A 56 15.05 -0.43 -11.65
C SER A 56 13.93 0.40 -12.27
N ASN A 57 14.06 0.74 -13.56
CA ASN A 57 13.02 1.44 -14.32
C ASN A 57 11.69 0.68 -14.28
N ILE A 58 11.69 -0.66 -14.42
CA ILE A 58 10.45 -1.44 -14.35
C ILE A 58 9.79 -1.36 -12.98
N ASN A 59 10.58 -1.39 -11.89
CA ASN A 59 10.04 -1.26 -10.54
C ASN A 59 9.43 0.13 -10.29
N TYR A 60 10.04 1.20 -10.81
CA TYR A 60 9.51 2.55 -10.64
C TYR A 60 8.30 2.81 -11.56
N ARG A 61 8.24 2.20 -12.75
CA ARG A 61 7.05 2.27 -13.60
C ARG A 61 5.82 1.61 -12.99
N GLU A 62 5.99 0.55 -12.20
CA GLU A 62 4.88 -0.04 -11.43
C GLU A 62 4.29 0.98 -10.46
N TYR A 63 5.13 1.76 -9.78
CA TYR A 63 4.69 2.86 -8.93
C TYR A 63 3.93 3.93 -9.73
N VAL A 64 4.49 4.41 -10.84
CA VAL A 64 3.81 5.41 -11.70
C VAL A 64 2.47 4.88 -12.22
N TYR A 65 2.42 3.60 -12.62
CA TYR A 65 1.19 2.93 -13.03
C TYR A 65 0.16 2.93 -11.91
N TRP A 66 0.56 2.54 -10.69
CA TRP A 66 -0.30 2.54 -9.51
C TRP A 66 -0.83 3.95 -9.20
N MET A 67 0.03 4.97 -9.24
CA MET A 67 -0.37 6.37 -9.04
C MET A 67 -1.44 6.80 -10.05
N GLY A 68 -1.27 6.41 -11.32
CA GLY A 68 -2.24 6.70 -12.37
C GLY A 68 -3.55 5.92 -12.23
N LYS A 69 -3.52 4.71 -11.67
CA LYS A 69 -4.69 3.89 -11.39
C LYS A 69 -5.52 4.47 -10.22
N ILE A 70 -4.86 4.88 -9.14
CA ILE A 70 -5.53 5.34 -7.90
C ILE A 70 -6.03 6.78 -8.02
N TYR A 71 -5.16 7.69 -8.49
CA TYR A 71 -5.47 9.12 -8.53
C TYR A 71 -5.93 9.60 -9.90
N GLY A 72 -5.76 8.78 -10.95
CA GLY A 72 -6.01 9.16 -12.34
C GLY A 72 -4.80 9.82 -12.99
N LYS A 73 -4.66 9.61 -14.31
CA LYS A 73 -3.53 10.12 -15.12
C LYS A 73 -3.53 11.64 -15.32
N SER A 74 -4.62 12.32 -14.98
CA SER A 74 -4.72 13.79 -15.00
C SER A 74 -4.46 14.43 -13.63
N SER A 75 -4.18 13.63 -12.58
CA SER A 75 -3.96 14.15 -11.24
C SER A 75 -2.56 14.72 -11.06
N LEU A 76 -2.45 15.73 -10.19
CA LEU A 76 -1.15 16.29 -9.79
C LEU A 76 -0.26 15.24 -9.13
N LYS A 77 -0.85 14.28 -8.40
CA LYS A 77 -0.13 13.17 -7.76
C LYS A 77 0.52 12.25 -8.80
N TYR A 78 -0.18 11.94 -9.89
CA TYR A 78 0.39 11.19 -11.01
C TYR A 78 1.52 11.97 -11.69
N PHE A 79 1.30 13.23 -12.08
CA PHE A 79 2.34 14.02 -12.73
C PHE A 79 3.59 14.20 -11.85
N SER A 80 3.40 14.42 -10.55
CA SER A 80 4.50 14.51 -9.57
C SER A 80 5.29 13.21 -9.40
N SER A 81 4.72 12.06 -9.78
CA SER A 81 5.41 10.77 -9.72
C SER A 81 6.35 10.51 -10.91
N LEU A 82 6.19 11.25 -12.01
CA LEU A 82 6.97 11.04 -13.24
C LEU A 82 8.43 11.51 -13.07
N PRO A 83 9.43 10.72 -13.51
CA PRO A 83 10.82 11.16 -13.56
C PRO A 83 11.02 12.32 -14.55
N ASP A 84 12.00 13.18 -14.29
CA ASP A 84 12.44 14.25 -15.18
C ASP A 84 13.38 13.70 -16.28
N PRO A 85 12.93 13.61 -17.55
CA PRO A 85 13.74 13.08 -18.63
C PRO A 85 14.87 14.03 -19.04
N SER A 86 14.77 15.34 -18.73
CA SER A 86 15.75 16.34 -19.14
C SER A 86 17.09 16.20 -18.43
N VAL A 87 17.21 15.28 -17.45
CA VAL A 87 18.46 14.94 -16.80
C VAL A 87 19.54 14.52 -17.80
N TRP A 88 19.19 13.81 -18.87
CA TRP A 88 20.14 13.35 -19.88
C TRP A 88 20.75 14.52 -20.67
N ASN A 89 19.91 15.49 -21.07
CA ASN A 89 20.37 16.70 -21.75
C ASN A 89 21.29 17.57 -20.86
N ARG A 90 21.07 17.57 -19.54
CA ARG A 90 21.93 18.29 -18.59
C ARG A 90 23.29 17.62 -18.39
N VAL A 91 23.37 16.30 -18.56
CA VAL A 91 24.64 15.55 -18.45
C VAL A 91 25.45 15.73 -19.73
N ASP A 92 24.87 15.42 -20.88
CA ASP A 92 25.50 15.56 -22.19
C ASP A 92 24.42 15.68 -23.28
N PRO A 93 24.39 16.75 -24.09
CA PRO A 93 23.44 16.90 -25.20
C PRO A 93 23.43 15.73 -26.19
N CYS A 94 24.54 14.98 -26.32
CA CYS A 94 24.61 13.79 -27.18
C CYS A 94 23.70 12.65 -26.69
N LEU A 95 23.28 12.67 -25.42
CA LEU A 95 22.43 11.66 -24.79
C LEU A 95 20.93 11.96 -24.92
N PHE A 96 20.53 12.93 -25.75
CA PHE A 96 19.14 13.36 -25.88
C PHE A 96 18.16 12.21 -26.12
N VAL A 97 18.58 11.17 -26.84
CA VAL A 97 17.80 9.96 -27.13
C VAL A 97 17.33 9.26 -25.85
N PHE A 98 18.12 9.27 -24.78
CA PHE A 98 17.74 8.68 -23.50
C PHE A 98 16.62 9.44 -22.79
N SER A 99 16.42 10.72 -23.09
CA SER A 99 15.28 11.49 -22.57
C SER A 99 13.93 10.88 -22.96
N GLU A 100 13.85 10.26 -24.15
CA GLU A 100 12.61 9.66 -24.66
C GLU A 100 12.53 8.16 -24.41
N GLN A 101 13.69 7.47 -24.30
CA GLN A 101 13.74 6.01 -24.33
C GLN A 101 14.05 5.39 -22.96
N TYR A 102 14.90 6.00 -22.14
CA TYR A 102 15.50 5.32 -20.98
C TYR A 102 14.46 4.82 -19.98
N PHE A 103 13.47 5.65 -19.64
CA PHE A 103 12.44 5.26 -18.68
C PHE A 103 11.36 4.38 -19.32
N ILE A 104 11.11 4.51 -20.62
CA ILE A 104 9.92 3.96 -21.29
C ILE A 104 10.19 2.59 -21.93
N PHE A 105 11.34 2.40 -22.55
CA PHE A 105 11.60 1.23 -23.40
C PHE A 105 12.09 0.02 -22.59
N SER A 106 11.63 -1.17 -22.98
CA SER A 106 11.92 -2.44 -22.29
C SER A 106 13.41 -2.78 -22.21
N ASN A 107 14.22 -2.26 -23.13
CA ASN A 107 15.67 -2.48 -23.16
C ASN A 107 16.38 -1.94 -21.91
N TYR A 108 15.75 -1.01 -21.18
CA TYR A 108 16.31 -0.37 -19.98
C TYR A 108 15.60 -0.80 -18.70
N ASP A 109 14.78 -1.84 -18.74
CA ASP A 109 13.94 -2.24 -17.61
C ASP A 109 14.73 -2.60 -16.36
N GLY A 110 15.84 -3.32 -16.53
CA GLY A 110 16.76 -3.67 -15.45
C GLY A 110 17.75 -2.58 -15.07
N CYS A 111 17.74 -1.43 -15.77
CA CYS A 111 18.62 -0.32 -15.44
C CYS A 111 18.06 0.50 -14.27
N PRO A 112 18.92 1.13 -13.44
CA PRO A 112 18.47 1.98 -12.34
C PRO A 112 17.60 3.14 -12.83
N VAL A 113 16.55 3.48 -12.08
CA VAL A 113 15.75 4.67 -12.38
C VAL A 113 16.59 5.94 -12.18
N VAL A 114 16.46 6.90 -13.10
CA VAL A 114 17.14 8.20 -13.03
C VAL A 114 16.15 9.34 -13.20
N GLY A 115 16.56 10.57 -12.86
CA GLY A 115 15.71 11.75 -13.01
C GLY A 115 14.64 11.89 -11.92
N ILE A 116 14.80 11.19 -10.78
CA ILE A 116 13.91 11.32 -9.63
C ILE A 116 14.53 12.21 -8.55
N SER A 117 13.72 13.04 -7.91
CA SER A 117 14.11 13.83 -6.75
C SER A 117 14.14 13.00 -5.46
N GLN A 118 14.80 13.50 -4.43
CA GLN A 118 14.79 12.86 -3.11
C GLN A 118 13.36 12.72 -2.54
N LEU A 119 12.48 13.69 -2.81
CA LEU A 119 11.08 13.61 -2.39
C LEU A 119 10.36 12.47 -3.10
N GLN A 120 10.50 12.36 -4.43
CA GLN A 120 9.93 11.25 -5.20
C GLN A 120 10.45 9.89 -4.71
N ALA A 121 11.75 9.78 -4.40
CA ALA A 121 12.32 8.56 -3.83
C ALA A 121 11.68 8.20 -2.47
N LYS A 122 11.41 9.18 -1.60
CA LYS A 122 10.72 8.94 -0.32
C LYS A 122 9.27 8.48 -0.52
N GLU A 123 8.54 9.11 -1.43
CA GLU A 123 7.15 8.72 -1.76
C GLU A 123 7.10 7.31 -2.37
N TYR A 124 8.05 6.96 -3.23
CA TYR A 124 8.20 5.61 -3.76
C TYR A 124 8.45 4.59 -2.64
N CYS A 125 9.37 4.87 -1.71
CA CYS A 125 9.64 3.96 -0.59
C CYS A 125 8.43 3.80 0.35
N LYS A 126 7.66 4.88 0.57
CA LYS A 126 6.40 4.82 1.32
C LYS A 126 5.40 3.90 0.63
N TRP A 127 5.16 4.11 -0.66
CA TRP A 127 4.28 3.26 -1.46
C TRP A 127 4.73 1.79 -1.46
N LEU A 128 6.04 1.53 -1.62
CA LEU A 128 6.58 0.18 -1.63
C LEU A 128 6.36 -0.52 -0.29
N SER A 129 6.54 0.22 0.82
CA SER A 129 6.27 -0.28 2.16
C SER A 129 4.79 -0.64 2.33
N ASP A 130 3.88 0.24 1.89
CA ASP A 130 2.44 -0.02 1.91
C ASP A 130 2.06 -1.28 1.12
N ARG A 131 2.59 -1.45 -0.10
CA ARG A 131 2.31 -2.62 -0.95
C ARG A 131 2.88 -3.90 -0.36
N TYR A 132 4.08 -3.84 0.20
CA TYR A 132 4.71 -5.00 0.83
C TYR A 132 3.90 -5.47 2.04
N PHE A 133 3.51 -4.54 2.90
CA PHE A 133 2.72 -4.84 4.08
C PHE A 133 1.32 -5.34 3.71
N GLU A 134 0.67 -4.72 2.71
CA GLU A 134 -0.61 -5.19 2.16
C GLU A 134 -0.52 -6.65 1.67
N SER A 135 0.50 -6.96 0.85
CA SER A 135 0.72 -8.31 0.33
C SER A 135 0.93 -9.32 1.45
N MET A 136 1.62 -8.91 2.51
CA MET A 136 1.83 -9.71 3.71
C MET A 136 0.50 -9.98 4.43
N LEU A 137 -0.31 -8.96 4.69
CA LEU A 137 -1.61 -9.13 5.35
C LEU A 137 -2.55 -10.02 4.54
N ILE A 138 -2.49 -9.95 3.20
CA ILE A 138 -3.23 -10.83 2.29
C ILE A 138 -2.73 -12.27 2.39
N HIS A 139 -1.41 -12.47 2.38
CA HIS A 139 -0.80 -13.80 2.49
C HIS A 139 -1.19 -14.51 3.78
N GLU A 140 -1.24 -13.77 4.88
CA GLU A 140 -1.67 -14.26 6.20
C GLU A 140 -3.20 -14.37 6.35
N GLY A 141 -3.97 -13.98 5.34
CA GLY A 141 -5.44 -14.05 5.38
C GLY A 141 -6.12 -13.03 6.30
N ILE A 142 -5.39 -12.00 6.74
CA ILE A 142 -5.91 -10.94 7.62
C ILE A 142 -6.82 -9.99 6.84
N ILE A 143 -6.42 -9.65 5.61
CA ILE A 143 -7.22 -8.83 4.68
C ILE A 143 -7.44 -9.60 3.37
N ASN A 144 -8.52 -9.28 2.68
CA ASN A 144 -8.81 -9.86 1.36
C ASN A 144 -8.20 -8.99 0.25
N ILE A 145 -7.88 -9.61 -0.88
CA ILE A 145 -7.48 -8.90 -2.10
C ILE A 145 -8.61 -7.94 -2.51
N ASN A 146 -8.29 -6.65 -2.64
CA ASN A 146 -9.19 -5.66 -3.21
C ASN A 146 -8.71 -5.27 -4.62
N PRO A 147 -9.33 -5.78 -5.70
CA PRO A 147 -8.95 -5.39 -7.07
C PRO A 147 -9.38 -3.96 -7.44
N ASN A 148 -10.39 -3.42 -6.75
CA ASN A 148 -11.09 -2.19 -7.07
C ASN A 148 -10.71 -1.05 -6.11
N GLN A 149 -9.42 -0.87 -5.87
CA GLN A 149 -8.93 0.26 -5.08
C GLN A 149 -9.16 1.58 -5.80
N SER A 150 -9.59 2.60 -5.06
CA SER A 150 -9.75 3.98 -5.50
C SER A 150 -8.97 4.93 -4.58
N GLU A 151 -8.89 6.21 -4.93
CA GLU A 151 -8.28 7.25 -4.08
C GLU A 151 -8.83 7.25 -2.64
N ASP A 152 -10.11 6.93 -2.44
CA ASP A 152 -10.73 6.95 -1.11
C ASP A 152 -10.61 5.63 -0.33
N SER A 153 -10.16 4.55 -0.98
CA SER A 153 -10.28 3.19 -0.43
C SER A 153 -9.06 2.28 -0.66
N PHE A 154 -7.92 2.86 -1.05
CA PHE A 154 -6.67 2.10 -1.19
C PHE A 154 -6.06 1.77 0.18
N PHE A 155 -5.26 0.70 0.22
CA PHE A 155 -4.55 0.32 1.43
C PHE A 155 -3.37 1.27 1.71
N SER A 156 -3.22 1.69 2.97
CA SER A 156 -1.98 2.25 3.50
C SER A 156 -1.74 1.72 4.91
N ILE A 157 -0.47 1.61 5.31
CA ILE A 157 -0.11 1.21 6.68
C ILE A 157 -0.77 2.14 7.69
N GLU A 158 -0.78 3.45 7.42
CA GLU A 158 -1.43 4.46 8.27
C GLU A 158 -2.95 4.23 8.43
N SER A 159 -3.66 3.93 7.34
CA SER A 159 -5.11 3.67 7.40
C SER A 159 -5.44 2.36 8.10
N TYR A 160 -4.57 1.35 7.94
CA TYR A 160 -4.67 0.09 8.67
C TYR A 160 -4.50 0.30 10.18
N PHE A 161 -3.39 0.93 10.61
CA PHE A 161 -3.11 1.10 12.04
C PHE A 161 -4.05 2.08 12.76
N SER A 162 -4.65 3.03 12.04
CA SER A 162 -5.71 3.89 12.57
C SER A 162 -7.09 3.23 12.63
N GLY A 163 -7.23 2.03 12.06
CA GLY A 163 -8.50 1.29 11.99
C GLY A 163 -9.51 1.86 11.00
N THR A 164 -9.11 2.80 10.16
CA THR A 164 -9.97 3.40 9.12
C THR A 164 -10.07 2.51 7.89
N TYR A 165 -9.06 1.68 7.62
CA TYR A 165 -9.08 0.72 6.53
C TYR A 165 -10.05 -0.43 6.81
N ASN A 166 -11.15 -0.50 6.05
CA ASN A 166 -12.17 -1.54 6.15
C ASN A 166 -12.72 -1.79 7.57
N ASN A 167 -12.61 -0.80 8.47
CA ASN A 167 -12.94 -0.91 9.90
C ASN A 167 -12.26 -2.09 10.62
N ILE A 168 -11.05 -2.46 10.17
CA ILE A 168 -10.26 -3.54 10.78
C ILE A 168 -9.50 -2.98 11.98
N ILE A 169 -9.54 -3.68 13.12
CA ILE A 169 -8.73 -3.32 14.30
C ILE A 169 -7.44 -4.13 14.25
N PRO A 170 -6.27 -3.49 14.10
CA PRO A 170 -4.99 -4.19 14.12
C PRO A 170 -4.78 -4.97 15.42
N SER A 171 -4.21 -6.17 15.31
CA SER A 171 -3.70 -6.88 16.48
C SER A 171 -2.51 -6.10 17.08
N LYS A 172 -2.42 -6.08 18.42
CA LYS A 172 -1.30 -5.46 19.15
C LYS A 172 0.05 -6.13 18.87
N ASP A 173 0.03 -7.36 18.34
CA ASP A 173 1.21 -8.13 18.03
C ASP A 173 1.88 -7.69 16.70
N ILE A 174 1.12 -7.03 15.82
CA ILE A 174 1.62 -6.55 14.53
C ILE A 174 2.28 -5.18 14.76
N LYS A 175 3.58 -5.10 14.51
CA LYS A 175 4.35 -3.86 14.62
C LYS A 175 4.71 -3.35 13.24
N HIS A 176 4.64 -2.02 13.05
CA HIS A 176 5.22 -1.32 11.89
C HIS A 176 6.55 -0.68 12.30
#